data_AF-A0A535XEU2-F1
#
_entry.id   AF-A0A535XEU2-F1
#
_cell.length_a   1.000
_cell.length_b   1.000
_cell.length_c   1.000
_cell.angle_alpha   90.00
_cell.angle_beta   90.00
_cell.angle_gamma   90.00
#
_symmetry.space_group_name_H-M   'P 1'
#
loop_
_entity.id
_entity.type
_entity.pdbx_description
1 polymer ?
#
loop_
_entity_poly.entity_id
_entity_poly.type
_entity_poly.pdbx_seq_one_letter_code
_entity_poly.pdbx_strand_id
1 'polypeptide(L)'
;MSVGSGTLSFYPSINRSMGWASAPSIPFRTQPLHVSVTISADDRFVLEGVRSTCVRVTRAGEIWSRQPYTNEVMAQPNDGYFRWDGASQGPEWPIGDTVHLELWMETVAERYVVDLGEMTINGED
;
A
#
# COMPACT_ATOMS: atom_id res chain seq x y z
N MET A 1 -3.15 7.64 -12.74
CA MET A 1 -4.16 6.90 -13.54
C MET A 1 -5.41 7.77 -13.65
N SER A 2 -6.14 7.73 -14.76
CA SER A 2 -7.45 8.38 -14.85
C SER A 2 -8.58 7.35 -14.75
N VAL A 3 -9.60 7.63 -13.94
CA VAL A 3 -10.79 6.81 -13.76
C VAL A 3 -12.02 7.71 -13.96
N GLY A 4 -12.82 7.43 -15.00
CA GLY A 4 -13.86 8.37 -15.42
C GLY A 4 -13.27 9.73 -15.80
N SER A 5 -13.79 10.83 -15.23
CA SER A 5 -13.24 12.19 -15.40
C SER A 5 -12.21 12.59 -14.34
N GLY A 6 -11.88 11.72 -13.39
CA GLY A 6 -10.98 12.01 -12.27
C GLY A 6 -9.57 11.45 -12.46
N THR A 7 -8.59 12.09 -11.82
CA THR A 7 -7.20 11.59 -11.75
C THR A 7 -6.93 11.04 -10.36
N LEU A 8 -6.33 9.85 -10.31
CA LEU A 8 -5.80 9.22 -9.11
C LEU A 8 -4.29 9.36 -9.04
N SER A 9 -3.82 9.79 -7.87
CA SER A 9 -2.42 9.83 -7.47
C SER A 9 -2.14 8.76 -6.41
N PHE A 10 -0.95 8.17 -6.47
CA PHE A 10 -0.56 7.04 -5.62
C PHE A 10 0.77 7.32 -4.95
N TYR A 11 0.81 7.12 -3.63
CA TYR A 11 2.01 7.26 -2.82
C TYR A 11 2.22 5.97 -2.03
N PRO A 12 2.97 5.01 -2.60
CA PRO A 12 3.25 3.74 -1.94
C PRO A 12 4.33 3.88 -0.87
N SER A 13 4.26 3.03 0.15
CA SER A 13 5.33 2.76 1.09
C SER A 13 5.41 1.26 1.37
N ILE A 14 6.63 0.79 1.60
CA ILE A 14 6.87 -0.57 2.07
C ILE A 14 7.86 -0.54 3.22
N ASN A 15 7.42 -1.05 4.36
CA ASN A 15 8.10 -0.92 5.62
C ASN A 15 8.18 -2.27 6.33
N ARG A 16 9.19 -2.39 7.19
CA ARG A 16 9.28 -3.44 8.19
C ARG A 16 9.42 -2.75 9.54
N SER A 17 8.51 -3.02 10.46
CA SER A 17 8.60 -2.44 11.81
C SER A 17 9.86 -2.94 12.50
N MET A 18 10.69 -2.01 12.96
CA MET A 18 11.89 -2.33 13.71
C MET A 18 11.49 -2.61 15.16
N GLY A 19 11.70 -3.84 15.62
CA GLY A 19 11.20 -4.33 16.92
C GLY A 19 11.80 -3.67 18.18
N TRP A 20 12.46 -2.51 18.09
CA TRP A 20 13.14 -1.87 19.23
C TRP A 20 12.17 -1.14 20.17
N ALA A 21 10.98 -0.76 19.72
CA ALA A 21 9.92 -0.22 20.59
C ALA A 21 9.11 -1.30 21.34
N SER A 22 9.49 -2.58 21.23
CA SER A 22 8.80 -3.68 21.91
C SER A 22 9.45 -3.97 23.28
N ALA A 23 8.65 -3.90 24.34
CA ALA A 23 9.07 -4.07 25.73
C ALA A 23 9.97 -5.33 25.94
N PRO A 24 10.96 -5.28 26.86
CA PRO A 24 12.02 -6.28 27.04
C PRO A 24 11.59 -7.69 27.51
N SER A 25 10.30 -8.05 27.45
CA SER A 25 9.75 -9.29 28.01
C SER A 25 9.03 -10.21 27.02
N ILE A 26 8.97 -9.90 25.72
CA ILE A 26 8.35 -10.78 24.70
C ILE A 26 9.42 -11.26 23.71
N PRO A 27 9.64 -12.58 23.53
CA PRO A 27 10.60 -13.09 22.56
C PRO A 27 10.19 -12.63 21.15
N PHE A 28 11.01 -11.74 20.60
CA PHE A 28 10.76 -10.91 19.44
C PHE A 28 10.63 -11.73 18.15
N ARG A 29 9.41 -11.88 17.64
CA ARG A 29 9.23 -12.14 16.20
C ARG A 29 9.48 -10.83 15.48
N THR A 30 10.44 -10.82 14.57
CA THR A 30 10.57 -9.76 13.59
C THR A 30 9.22 -9.53 12.94
N GLN A 31 8.76 -8.29 12.96
CA GLN A 31 7.43 -8.02 12.46
C GLN A 31 7.45 -8.11 10.92
N PRO A 32 6.42 -8.71 10.33
CA PRO A 32 6.36 -8.99 8.91
C PRO A 32 6.25 -7.71 8.07
N LEU A 33 6.60 -7.80 6.78
CA LEU A 33 6.46 -6.72 5.80
C LEU A 33 5.05 -6.08 5.87
N HIS A 34 5.03 -4.75 5.84
CA HIS A 34 3.84 -3.92 5.73
C HIS A 34 3.93 -3.08 4.47
N VAL A 35 2.84 -3.05 3.70
CA VAL A 35 2.67 -2.17 2.55
C VAL A 35 1.55 -1.20 2.86
N SER A 36 1.74 0.05 2.51
CA SER A 36 0.67 1.05 2.48
C SER A 36 0.68 1.78 1.15
N VAL A 37 -0.49 2.13 0.65
CA VAL A 37 -0.64 3.01 -0.52
C VAL A 37 -1.61 4.10 -0.14
N THR A 38 -1.11 5.34 -0.08
CA THR A 38 -1.99 6.51 0.00
C THR A 38 -2.50 6.80 -1.41
N ILE A 39 -3.82 6.83 -1.56
CA ILE A 39 -4.48 7.12 -2.84
C ILE A 39 -5.20 8.45 -2.67
N SER A 40 -4.91 9.43 -3.51
CA SER A 40 -5.58 10.72 -3.50
C SER A 40 -6.25 11.06 -4.82
N ALA A 41 -7.28 11.90 -4.72
CA ALA A 41 -8.05 12.43 -5.84
C ALA A 41 -8.65 13.79 -5.46
N ASP A 42 -8.95 14.60 -6.47
CA ASP A 42 -9.62 15.90 -6.27
C ASP A 42 -11.08 15.74 -5.81
N ASP A 43 -11.69 14.58 -6.08
CA ASP A 43 -13.09 14.29 -5.79
C ASP A 43 -13.23 12.97 -4.99
N ARG A 44 -13.99 13.05 -3.89
CA ARG A 44 -14.35 11.93 -3.03
C ARG A 44 -15.01 10.79 -3.81
N PHE A 45 -15.89 11.09 -4.75
CA PHE A 45 -16.62 10.06 -5.50
C PHE A 45 -15.71 9.22 -6.39
N VAL A 46 -14.59 9.79 -6.84
CA VAL A 46 -13.57 9.04 -7.60
C VAL A 46 -12.92 7.97 -6.72
N LEU A 47 -12.61 8.31 -5.46
CA LEU A 47 -12.06 7.34 -4.50
C LEU A 47 -13.09 6.29 -4.08
N GLU A 48 -14.34 6.69 -3.84
CA GLU A 48 -15.41 5.75 -3.49
C GLU A 48 -15.78 4.81 -4.65
N GLY A 49 -15.59 5.26 -5.89
CA GLY A 49 -15.83 4.49 -7.11
C GLY A 49 -14.76 3.45 -7.44
N VAL A 50 -13.65 3.41 -6.68
CA VAL A 50 -12.57 2.44 -6.87
C VAL A 50 -12.37 1.58 -5.63
N ARG A 51 -12.06 0.31 -5.84
CA ARG A 51 -11.74 -0.64 -4.76
C ARG A 51 -10.42 -1.33 -5.04
N SER A 52 -9.55 -1.31 -4.05
CA SER A 52 -8.32 -2.10 -4.11
C SER A 52 -8.61 -3.56 -3.77
N THR A 53 -8.17 -4.47 -4.62
CA THR A 53 -8.50 -5.89 -4.54
C THR A 53 -7.29 -6.74 -4.19
N CYS A 54 -6.09 -6.31 -4.58
CA CYS A 54 -4.86 -7.02 -4.28
C CYS A 54 -3.68 -6.05 -4.26
N VAL A 55 -2.80 -6.22 -3.29
CA VAL A 55 -1.43 -5.72 -3.32
C VAL A 55 -0.54 -6.89 -3.70
N ARG A 56 0.37 -6.72 -4.67
CA ARG A 56 1.39 -7.70 -5.03
C ARG A 56 2.77 -7.07 -4.89
N VAL A 57 3.65 -7.75 -4.16
CA VAL A 57 5.06 -7.39 -4.02
C VAL A 57 5.90 -8.51 -4.61
N THR A 58 6.84 -8.17 -5.47
CA THR A 58 7.76 -9.13 -6.09
C THR A 58 9.19 -8.79 -5.70
N ARG A 59 9.94 -9.78 -5.19
CA ARG A 59 11.36 -9.66 -4.82
C ARG A 59 12.14 -10.85 -5.37
N ALA A 60 13.09 -10.61 -6.27
CA ALA A 60 13.97 -11.66 -6.80
C ALA A 60 13.25 -12.94 -7.27
N GLY A 61 12.04 -12.80 -7.84
CA GLY A 61 11.20 -13.92 -8.29
C GLY A 61 10.26 -14.51 -7.23
N GLU A 62 10.42 -14.14 -5.96
CA GLU A 62 9.44 -14.44 -4.91
C GLU A 62 8.28 -13.44 -4.99
N ILE A 63 7.05 -13.94 -4.82
CA ILE A 63 5.83 -13.13 -4.86
C ILE A 63 5.12 -13.25 -3.53
N TRP A 64 4.76 -12.10 -2.96
CA TRP A 64 3.79 -12.01 -1.88
C TRP A 64 2.61 -11.16 -2.32
N SER A 65 1.40 -11.61 -2.00
CA SER A 65 0.19 -10.87 -2.36
C SER A 65 -0.87 -10.97 -1.27
N ARG A 66 -1.61 -9.88 -1.06
CA ARG A 66 -2.69 -9.84 -0.07
C ARG A 66 -3.77 -8.85 -0.48
N GLN A 67 -5.02 -9.14 -0.14
CA GLN A 67 -6.07 -8.14 -0.22
C GLN A 67 -5.81 -7.03 0.81
N PRO A 68 -5.75 -5.75 0.41
CA PRO A 68 -5.54 -4.67 1.35
C PRO A 68 -6.79 -4.42 2.20
N TYR A 69 -6.60 -3.95 3.43
CA TYR A 69 -7.63 -3.23 4.15
C TYR A 69 -7.70 -1.81 3.59
N THR A 70 -8.92 -1.32 3.38
CA THR A 70 -9.17 0.05 2.88
C THR A 70 -9.75 0.87 4.02
N ASN A 71 -9.10 1.98 4.32
CA ASN A 71 -9.59 2.95 5.29
C ASN A 71 -10.65 3.87 4.67
N GLU A 72 -11.37 4.60 5.53
CA GLU A 72 -12.34 5.61 5.09
C GLU A 72 -11.68 6.72 4.27
N VAL A 73 -12.45 7.31 3.35
CA VAL A 73 -12.02 8.48 2.57
C VAL A 73 -12.09 9.72 3.46
N MET A 74 -10.96 10.41 3.56
CA MET A 74 -10.79 11.62 4.36
C MET A 74 -10.49 12.82 3.47
N ALA A 75 -10.90 14.00 3.92
CA ALA A 75 -10.55 15.26 3.26
C ALA A 75 -9.13 15.70 3.66
N GLN A 76 -8.36 16.16 2.69
CA GLN A 76 -7.10 16.86 2.95
C GLN A 76 -7.36 18.37 2.95
N PRO A 77 -6.84 19.14 3.91
CA PRO A 77 -6.98 20.59 3.85
C PRO A 77 -6.36 21.13 2.54
N ASN A 78 -7.20 21.77 1.72
CA ASN A 78 -6.87 22.46 0.46
C ASN A 78 -6.54 21.59 -0.77
N ASP A 79 -6.42 20.27 -0.67
CA ASP A 79 -5.88 19.42 -1.77
C ASP A 79 -6.71 18.14 -2.03
N GLY A 80 -8.03 18.22 -1.86
CA GLY A 80 -8.95 17.14 -2.24
C GLY A 80 -9.14 16.07 -1.17
N TYR A 81 -9.13 14.80 -1.58
CA TYR A 81 -9.46 13.66 -0.76
C TYR A 81 -8.41 12.58 -0.87
N PHE A 82 -8.28 11.76 0.18
CA PHE A 82 -7.39 10.62 0.16
C PHE A 82 -7.92 9.48 1.02
N ARG A 83 -7.37 8.29 0.80
CA ARG A 83 -7.52 7.13 1.67
C ARG A 83 -6.22 6.34 1.72
N TRP A 84 -6.15 5.40 2.66
CA TRP A 84 -5.05 4.44 2.72
C TRP A 84 -5.55 3.04 2.48
N ASP A 85 -4.84 2.33 1.60
CA ASP A 85 -5.00 0.91 1.36
C ASP A 85 -3.73 0.20 1.85
N GLY A 86 -3.86 -0.68 2.85
CA GLY A 86 -2.72 -1.31 3.50
C GLY A 86 -2.78 -2.83 3.53
N ALA A 87 -1.63 -3.49 3.54
CA ALA A 87 -1.51 -4.93 3.68
C ALA A 87 -0.36 -5.26 4.63
N SER A 88 -0.64 -6.09 5.64
CA SER A 88 0.35 -6.50 6.65
C SER A 88 0.60 -8.01 6.61
N GLN A 89 1.45 -8.52 7.49
CA GLN A 89 1.81 -9.95 7.57
C GLN A 89 2.46 -10.49 6.29
N GLY A 90 3.28 -9.68 5.63
CA GLY A 90 4.12 -10.15 4.54
C GLY A 90 5.38 -10.90 4.99
N PRO A 91 6.22 -11.34 4.05
CA PRO A 91 7.43 -12.09 4.33
C PRO A 91 8.46 -11.28 5.13
N GLU A 92 9.43 -11.96 5.72
CA GLU A 92 10.53 -11.32 6.47
C GLU A 92 11.70 -10.95 5.55
N TRP A 93 11.41 -10.27 4.44
CA TRP A 93 12.46 -9.82 3.54
C TRP A 93 13.35 -8.75 4.22
N PRO A 94 14.67 -8.78 3.96
CA PRO A 94 15.61 -7.80 4.52
C PRO A 94 15.25 -6.34 4.26
N ILE A 95 15.49 -5.49 5.26
CA ILE A 95 15.50 -4.03 5.08
C ILE A 95 16.62 -3.68 4.10
N GLY A 96 16.37 -2.72 3.20
CA GLY A 96 17.32 -2.32 2.16
C GLY A 96 17.17 -3.09 0.85
N ASP A 97 16.41 -4.19 0.82
CA ASP A 97 16.13 -4.88 -0.42
C ASP A 97 15.19 -4.06 -1.31
N THR A 98 15.43 -4.15 -2.63
CA THR A 98 14.55 -3.58 -3.65
C THR A 98 13.47 -4.58 -4.04
N VAL A 99 12.24 -4.09 -4.13
CA VAL A 99 11.06 -4.85 -4.52
C VAL A 99 10.21 -4.09 -5.53
N HIS A 100 9.49 -4.82 -6.37
CA HIS A 100 8.49 -4.27 -7.27
C HIS A 100 7.10 -4.32 -6.62
N LEU A 101 6.35 -3.23 -6.68
CA LEU A 101 5.00 -3.15 -6.10
C LEU A 101 3.94 -2.91 -7.17
N GLU A 102 2.85 -3.67 -7.09
CA GLU A 102 1.63 -3.44 -7.87
C GLU A 102 0.40 -3.37 -6.97
N LEU A 103 -0.55 -2.52 -7.35
CA LEU A 103 -1.87 -2.43 -6.76
C LEU A 103 -2.94 -2.77 -7.79
N TRP A 104 -3.73 -3.78 -7.51
CA TRP A 104 -4.84 -4.19 -8.33
C TRP A 104 -6.10 -3.50 -7.85
N MET A 105 -6.80 -2.86 -8.77
CA MET A 105 -7.97 -2.06 -8.47
C MET A 105 -9.13 -2.45 -9.39
N GLU A 106 -10.35 -2.31 -8.89
CA GLU A 106 -11.57 -2.46 -9.65
C GLU A 106 -12.42 -1.19 -9.54
N THR A 107 -13.03 -0.80 -10.65
CA THR A 107 -14.20 0.08 -10.68
C THR A 107 -15.44 -0.76 -10.98
N VAL A 108 -16.60 -0.11 -11.08
CA VAL A 108 -17.82 -0.77 -11.58
C VAL A 108 -17.64 -1.32 -13.00
N ALA A 109 -16.80 -0.70 -13.83
CA ALA A 109 -16.69 -1.02 -15.25
C ALA A 109 -15.43 -1.83 -15.61
N GLU A 110 -14.33 -1.61 -14.90
CA GLU A 110 -13.00 -2.04 -15.34
C GLU A 110 -12.13 -2.53 -14.18
N ARG A 111 -11.12 -3.33 -14.52
CA ARG A 111 -10.06 -3.76 -13.61
C ARG A 111 -8.74 -3.22 -14.10
N TYR A 112 -7.93 -2.78 -13.17
CA TYR A 112 -6.63 -2.20 -13.45
C TYR A 112 -5.56 -2.83 -12.59
N VAL A 113 -4.35 -2.87 -13.16
CA VAL A 113 -3.12 -3.08 -12.41
C VAL A 113 -2.37 -1.75 -12.43
N VAL A 114 -2.17 -1.16 -11.27
CA VAL A 114 -1.32 0.02 -11.08
C VAL A 114 0.07 -0.48 -10.75
N ASP A 115 0.99 -0.30 -11.69
CA ASP A 115 2.42 -0.45 -11.43
C ASP A 115 2.88 0.73 -10.57
N LEU A 116 3.31 0.45 -9.35
CA LEU A 116 3.79 1.42 -8.37
C LEU A 116 5.33 1.51 -8.34
N GLY A 117 6.00 0.74 -9.20
CA GLY A 117 7.43 0.77 -9.43
C GLY A 117 8.27 -0.02 -8.43
N GLU A 118 9.59 0.12 -8.60
CA GLU A 118 10.59 -0.41 -7.67
C GLU A 118 10.72 0.48 -6.44
N MET A 119 10.86 -0.12 -5.27
CA MET A 119 11.05 0.58 -4.01
C MET A 119 11.89 -0.23 -3.02
N THR A 120 12.50 0.48 -2.08
CA THR A 120 13.33 -0.13 -1.03
C THR A 120 12.47 -0.43 0.20
N ILE A 121 12.66 -1.63 0.79
CA ILE A 121 12.08 -1.95 2.10
C ILE A 121 12.73 -1.08 3.16
N ASN A 122 11.96 -0.18 3.75
CA ASN A 122 12.43 0.71 4.81
C ASN A 122 12.25 0.07 6.20
N GLY A 123 13.09 0.47 7.14
CA GLY A 123 12.80 0.27 8.56
C GLY A 123 11.86 1.36 9.04
N GLU A 124 10.77 0.98 9.72
CA GLU A 124 9.94 1.94 10.47
C GLU A 124 10.37 1.90 11.94
N ASP A 125 10.72 3.08 12.47
CA ASP A 125 11.12 3.30 13.87
C ASP A 125 9.96 3.09 14.85
#